data_AF-W5T1Z1-F1
#
_entry.id   AF-W5T1Z1-F1
#
_cell.length_a   1.000
_cell.length_b   1.000
_cell.length_c   1.000
_cell.angle_alpha   90.00
_cell.angle_beta   90.00
_cell.angle_gamma   90.00
#
_symmetry.space_group_name_H-M   'P 1'
#
loop_
_entity.id
_entity.type
_entity.pdbx_description
1 polymer ?
#
loop_
_entity_poly.entity_id
_entity_poly.type
_entity_poly.pdbx_seq_one_letter_code
_entity_poly.pdbx_strand_id
1 'polypeptide(L)'
;MILDITTINQSLISVLKDFTKFASIHKLDVDIINTHNHPYMSEHTIKKPNILAVKFENTLGLFNHNLRTGSFYKNVNEFGICFQIYFMAFANVNKNAYKRLMSLYTLFSDFLHDLGTQSCSFKPEEGISTHEIDLKFYIYATTNMQNSGLIDIKSNYSQLAYCASCGFKANVQVKEKQIKEEEQNATRYNQCEFGTF
;
A
#
# COMPACT_ATOMS: atom_id res chain seq x y z
N MET A 1 4.87 -0.28 19.15
CA MET A 1 5.18 -1.03 17.92
C MET A 1 6.03 -0.14 17.02
N ILE A 2 7.17 -0.61 16.50
CA ILE A 2 7.97 0.16 15.54
C ILE A 2 7.51 -0.22 14.13
N LEU A 3 7.09 0.75 13.33
CA LEU A 3 6.78 0.53 11.92
C LEU A 3 8.06 0.65 11.10
N ASP A 4 8.56 -0.48 10.60
CA ASP A 4 9.63 -0.48 9.62
C ASP A 4 9.09 -0.38 8.18
N ILE A 5 9.97 -0.03 7.24
CA ILE A 5 9.60 0.14 5.82
C ILE A 5 9.10 -1.17 5.18
N THR A 6 9.59 -2.31 5.65
CA THR A 6 9.16 -3.64 5.18
C THR A 6 7.69 -3.86 5.51
N THR A 7 7.28 -3.54 6.74
CA THR A 7 5.90 -3.63 7.23
C THR A 7 4.99 -2.72 6.43
N ILE A 8 5.42 -1.49 6.17
CA ILE A 8 4.63 -0.53 5.38
C ILE A 8 4.48 -1.01 3.92
N ASN A 9 5.55 -1.52 3.29
CA ASN A 9 5.47 -2.07 1.94
C ASN A 9 4.54 -3.28 1.88
N GLN A 10 4.60 -4.18 2.87
CA GLN A 10 3.68 -5.32 2.97
C GLN A 10 2.22 -4.86 3.16
N SER A 11 2.00 -3.81 3.94
CA SER A 11 0.69 -3.19 4.12
C SER A 11 0.15 -2.63 2.81
N LEU A 12 0.98 -1.91 2.05
CA LEU A 12 0.59 -1.41 0.74
C LEU A 12 0.25 -2.55 -0.22
N ILE A 13 1.05 -3.62 -0.25
CA ILE A 13 0.73 -4.82 -1.05
C ILE A 13 -0.60 -5.43 -0.60
N SER A 14 -0.91 -5.44 0.70
CA SER A 14 -2.19 -5.93 1.21
C SER A 14 -3.36 -5.08 0.72
N VAL A 15 -3.25 -3.76 0.76
CA VAL A 15 -4.24 -2.84 0.16
C VAL A 15 -4.42 -3.14 -1.32
N LEU A 16 -3.32 -3.28 -2.06
CA LEU A 16 -3.39 -3.59 -3.48
C LEU A 16 -4.01 -4.96 -3.74
N LYS A 17 -3.88 -5.95 -2.83
CA LYS A 17 -4.54 -7.25 -2.98
C LYS A 17 -6.07 -7.15 -2.97
N ASP A 18 -6.66 -6.14 -2.35
CA ASP A 18 -8.11 -5.94 -2.44
C ASP A 18 -8.58 -5.61 -3.87
N PHE A 19 -7.69 -5.07 -4.71
CA PHE A 19 -7.96 -4.93 -6.15
C PHE A 19 -8.26 -6.29 -6.82
N THR A 20 -7.64 -7.39 -6.38
CA THR A 20 -7.91 -8.71 -6.97
C THR A 20 -9.37 -9.13 -6.78
N LYS A 21 -9.95 -8.79 -5.62
CA LYS A 21 -11.36 -9.03 -5.31
C LYS A 21 -12.24 -8.13 -6.17
N PHE A 22 -11.89 -6.85 -6.26
CA PHE A 22 -12.59 -5.88 -7.10
C PHE A 22 -12.60 -6.30 -8.58
N ALA A 23 -11.44 -6.65 -9.14
CA ALA A 23 -11.29 -7.10 -10.52
C ALA A 23 -12.06 -8.41 -10.81
N SER A 24 -12.15 -9.31 -9.82
CA SER A 24 -12.91 -10.56 -9.94
C SER A 24 -14.41 -10.33 -10.16
N ILE A 25 -14.99 -9.28 -9.56
CA ILE A 25 -16.40 -8.88 -9.82
C ILE A 25 -16.62 -8.56 -11.31
N HIS A 26 -15.60 -7.98 -11.95
CA HIS A 26 -15.60 -7.66 -13.37
C HIS A 26 -15.09 -8.80 -14.27
N LYS A 27 -15.01 -10.03 -13.74
CA LYS A 27 -14.53 -11.24 -14.45
C LYS A 27 -13.10 -11.11 -14.96
N LEU A 28 -12.27 -10.32 -14.28
CA LEU A 28 -10.86 -10.19 -14.56
C LEU A 28 -10.05 -10.86 -13.46
N ASP A 29 -9.49 -12.02 -13.79
CA ASP A 29 -8.61 -12.78 -12.90
C ASP A 29 -7.21 -12.16 -12.85
N VAL A 30 -6.81 -11.66 -11.69
CA VAL A 30 -5.54 -10.94 -11.50
C VAL A 30 -4.73 -11.57 -10.37
N ASP A 31 -3.44 -11.77 -10.60
CA ASP A 31 -2.45 -12.05 -9.57
C ASP A 31 -1.65 -10.78 -9.23
N ILE A 32 -1.23 -10.61 -7.98
CA ILE A 32 -0.35 -9.50 -7.58
C ILE A 32 0.95 -10.06 -7.07
N ILE A 33 2.05 -9.59 -7.65
CA ILE A 33 3.39 -9.96 -7.24
C ILE A 33 4.18 -8.73 -6.81
N ASN A 34 4.98 -8.89 -5.76
CA ASN A 34 5.97 -7.90 -5.36
C ASN A 34 7.30 -8.29 -5.97
N THR A 35 7.85 -7.46 -6.85
CA THR A 35 9.10 -7.70 -7.56
C THR A 35 10.16 -6.74 -7.06
N HIS A 36 11.33 -7.27 -6.67
CA HIS A 36 12.48 -6.42 -6.32
C HIS A 36 13.27 -5.97 -7.57
N ASN A 37 13.25 -6.75 -8.66
CA ASN A 37 13.92 -6.48 -9.94
C ASN A 37 12.99 -6.71 -11.15
N HIS A 38 13.47 -6.42 -12.37
CA HIS A 38 12.76 -6.65 -13.65
C HIS A 38 12.02 -8.01 -13.65
N PRO A 39 10.81 -8.10 -14.25
CA PRO A 39 9.90 -9.26 -14.12
C PRO A 39 10.45 -10.59 -14.69
N TYR A 40 11.37 -11.24 -13.98
CA TYR A 40 11.64 -12.67 -14.15
C TYR A 40 10.55 -13.44 -13.40
N MET A 41 9.52 -13.80 -14.14
CA MET A 41 8.27 -14.35 -13.64
C MET A 41 8.35 -15.82 -13.19
N SER A 42 9.43 -16.52 -13.53
CA SER A 42 9.61 -17.95 -13.32
C SER A 42 9.74 -18.35 -11.86
N GLU A 43 10.16 -17.44 -10.99
CA GLU A 43 10.27 -17.67 -9.54
C GLU A 43 8.95 -17.47 -8.79
N HIS A 44 7.96 -16.84 -9.43
CA HIS A 44 6.65 -16.61 -8.84
C HIS A 44 5.66 -17.70 -9.27
N THR A 45 4.94 -18.28 -8.31
CA THR A 45 3.86 -19.24 -8.59
C THR A 45 2.65 -18.53 -9.17
N ILE A 46 2.73 -18.16 -10.44
CA ILE A 46 1.69 -17.44 -11.17
C ILE A 46 0.54 -18.39 -11.48
N LYS A 47 -0.67 -18.02 -11.06
CA LYS A 47 -1.87 -18.85 -11.25
C LYS A 47 -2.93 -18.19 -12.13
N LYS A 48 -2.74 -16.91 -12.50
CA LYS A 48 -3.76 -16.11 -13.19
C LYS A 48 -3.21 -15.52 -14.50
N PRO A 49 -4.08 -15.29 -15.50
CA PRO A 49 -3.68 -14.81 -16.82
C PRO A 49 -3.35 -13.31 -16.90
N ASN A 50 -3.71 -12.53 -15.89
CA ASN A 50 -3.37 -11.12 -15.78
C ASN A 50 -2.58 -10.92 -14.48
N ILE A 51 -1.60 -10.03 -14.51
CA ILE A 51 -0.67 -9.79 -13.41
C ILE A 51 -0.54 -8.30 -13.17
N LEU A 52 -0.49 -7.94 -11.89
CA LEU A 52 0.00 -6.67 -11.40
C LEU A 52 1.35 -6.91 -10.72
N ALA A 53 2.45 -6.48 -11.34
CA ALA A 53 3.75 -6.54 -10.70
C ALA A 53 4.10 -5.18 -10.11
N VAL A 54 4.39 -5.16 -8.82
CA VAL A 54 4.70 -3.95 -8.06
C VAL A 54 6.20 -3.92 -7.79
N LYS A 55 6.87 -2.86 -8.21
CA LYS A 55 8.28 -2.59 -7.93
C LYS A 55 8.38 -1.33 -7.07
N PHE A 56 8.89 -1.47 -5.86
CA PHE A 56 9.17 -0.32 -5.00
C PHE A 56 10.44 0.39 -5.48
N GLU A 57 10.38 1.72 -5.59
CA GLU A 57 11.50 2.53 -6.11
C GLU A 57 12.20 3.29 -4.98
N ASN A 58 11.49 4.15 -4.26
CA ASN A 58 12.08 4.96 -3.19
C ASN A 58 11.05 5.37 -2.13
N THR A 59 11.56 5.95 -1.05
CA THR A 59 10.78 6.61 -0.02
C THR A 59 11.12 8.10 0.02
N LEU A 60 10.12 8.93 0.27
CA LEU A 60 10.25 10.38 0.35
C LEU A 60 9.88 10.83 1.76
N GLY A 61 10.73 11.64 2.39
CA GLY A 61 10.43 12.21 3.72
C GLY A 61 10.50 11.23 4.89
N LEU A 62 10.93 9.97 4.67
CA LEU A 62 11.06 8.97 5.74
C LEU A 62 12.06 9.37 6.85
N PHE A 63 13.03 10.23 6.53
CA PHE A 63 14.07 10.72 7.46
C PHE A 63 14.05 12.24 7.68
N ASN A 64 13.07 12.95 7.09
CA ASN A 64 12.94 14.39 7.30
C ASN A 64 12.21 14.64 8.62
N HIS A 65 13.02 14.74 9.68
CA HIS A 65 12.71 15.19 11.03
C HIS A 65 12.18 14.12 12.01
N ASN A 66 12.74 14.20 13.22
CA ASN A 66 12.25 13.66 14.48
C ASN A 66 10.74 13.36 14.44
N LEU A 67 10.38 12.09 14.20
CA LEU A 67 9.03 11.55 14.31
C LEU A 67 8.56 11.69 15.77
N ARG A 68 8.19 12.91 16.18
CA ARG A 68 7.65 13.21 17.50
C ARG A 68 6.19 12.79 17.50
N THR A 69 5.93 11.57 17.96
CA THR A 69 4.59 11.15 18.36
C THR A 69 4.29 11.71 19.75
N GLY A 70 3.14 12.35 19.91
CA GLY A 70 2.72 12.94 21.18
C GLY A 70 1.39 13.67 21.04
N SER A 71 0.52 13.52 22.03
CA SER A 71 -0.89 13.98 22.07
C SER A 71 -1.11 15.49 21.82
N PHE A 72 -0.05 16.30 21.82
CA PHE A 72 -0.08 17.74 21.55
C PHE A 72 0.12 18.13 20.08
N TYR A 73 0.68 17.26 19.23
CA TYR A 73 0.95 17.59 17.84
C TYR A 73 -0.06 16.89 16.91
N LYS A 74 -0.89 17.69 16.22
CA LYS A 74 -1.80 17.31 15.12
C LYS A 74 -1.07 16.77 13.87
N ASN A 75 0.17 16.31 14.00
CA ASN A 75 1.00 15.96 12.86
C ASN A 75 0.71 14.52 12.45
N VAL A 76 -0.15 14.42 11.45
CA VAL A 76 -0.15 13.30 10.52
C VAL A 76 1.30 13.10 10.08
N ASN A 77 1.94 12.02 10.49
CA ASN A 77 3.24 11.67 9.95
C ASN A 77 3.03 11.29 8.49
N GLU A 78 3.51 12.13 7.58
CA GLU A 78 3.37 11.97 6.13
C GLU A 78 4.74 11.66 5.52
N PHE A 79 4.92 10.43 5.07
CA PHE A 79 6.02 10.09 4.17
C PHE A 79 5.43 9.50 2.88
N GLY A 80 6.18 9.63 1.78
CA GLY A 80 5.79 9.10 0.49
C GLY A 80 6.49 7.77 0.21
N ILE A 81 5.79 6.85 -0.44
CA ILE A 81 6.39 5.68 -1.08
C ILE A 81 6.15 5.82 -2.58
N CYS A 82 7.23 5.78 -3.37
CA CYS A 82 7.12 5.70 -4.82
C CYS A 82 7.33 4.27 -5.29
N PHE A 83 6.50 3.84 -6.23
CA PHE A 83 6.55 2.51 -6.78
C PHE A 83 6.06 2.53 -8.22
N GLN A 84 6.54 1.59 -9.01
CA GLN A 84 6.10 1.34 -10.38
C GLN A 84 5.17 0.13 -10.37
N ILE A 85 4.05 0.23 -11.09
CA ILE A 85 3.21 -0.92 -11.41
C ILE A 85 3.40 -1.31 -12.87
N TYR A 86 3.64 -2.59 -13.11
CA TYR A 86 3.59 -3.21 -14.42
C TYR A 86 2.30 -4.02 -14.53
N PHE A 87 1.43 -3.57 -15.42
CA PHE A 87 0.20 -4.23 -15.84
C PHE A 87 0.56 -5.23 -16.93
N MET A 88 0.19 -6.49 -16.76
CA MET A 88 0.50 -7.55 -17.72
C MET A 88 -0.70 -8.43 -18.00
N ALA A 89 -0.88 -8.79 -19.27
CA ALA A 89 -1.88 -9.75 -19.72
C ALA A 89 -1.23 -10.77 -20.67
N PHE A 90 -1.27 -12.05 -20.30
CA PHE A 90 -0.64 -13.11 -21.09
C PHE A 90 -1.30 -13.31 -22.44
N ALA A 91 -0.49 -13.37 -23.50
CA ALA A 91 -0.98 -13.40 -24.87
C ALA A 91 -1.76 -14.69 -25.19
N ASN A 92 -1.38 -15.82 -24.58
CA ASN A 92 -1.88 -17.15 -24.96
C ASN A 92 -3.21 -17.55 -24.28
N VAL A 93 -3.77 -16.73 -23.40
CA VAL A 93 -5.00 -17.08 -22.66
C VAL A 93 -6.19 -16.28 -23.20
N ASN A 94 -7.14 -16.89 -23.91
CA ASN A 94 -8.48 -16.36 -24.26
C ASN A 94 -8.53 -14.96 -24.98
N LYS A 95 -9.74 -14.41 -25.24
CA LYS A 95 -10.02 -13.14 -25.98
C LYS A 95 -9.00 -12.01 -25.77
N ASN A 96 -8.52 -11.44 -26.89
CA ASN A 96 -7.66 -10.23 -27.04
C ASN A 96 -6.97 -9.75 -25.74
N ALA A 97 -5.75 -10.26 -25.49
CA ALA A 97 -4.94 -9.92 -24.33
C ALA A 97 -4.68 -8.41 -24.18
N TYR A 98 -4.55 -7.68 -25.29
CA TYR A 98 -4.42 -6.22 -25.25
C TYR A 98 -5.67 -5.54 -24.67
N LYS A 99 -6.88 -6.01 -25.02
CA LYS A 99 -8.12 -5.50 -24.43
C LYS A 99 -8.15 -5.76 -22.91
N ARG A 100 -7.69 -6.93 -22.45
CA ARG A 100 -7.60 -7.22 -21.01
C ARG A 100 -6.59 -6.33 -20.29
N LEU A 101 -5.45 -6.06 -20.91
CA LEU A 101 -4.47 -5.11 -20.37
C LEU A 101 -5.10 -3.73 -20.15
N MET A 102 -5.83 -3.22 -21.15
CA MET A 102 -6.51 -1.93 -21.02
C MET A 102 -7.59 -1.96 -19.95
N SER A 103 -8.40 -3.05 -19.88
CA SER A 103 -9.39 -3.23 -18.81
C SER A 103 -8.75 -3.31 -17.42
N LEU A 104 -7.59 -3.97 -17.29
CA LEU A 104 -6.84 -4.05 -16.04
C LEU A 104 -6.43 -2.66 -15.55
N TYR A 105 -5.88 -1.84 -16.44
CA TYR A 105 -5.50 -0.47 -16.13
C TYR A 105 -6.70 0.39 -15.74
N THR A 106 -7.79 0.36 -16.51
CA THR A 106 -9.01 1.13 -16.20
C THR A 106 -9.61 0.74 -14.86
N LEU A 107 -9.79 -0.57 -14.59
CA LEU A 107 -10.35 -1.03 -13.32
C LEU A 107 -9.45 -0.68 -12.13
N PHE A 108 -8.12 -0.70 -12.33
CA PHE A 108 -7.20 -0.30 -11.29
C PHE A 108 -7.33 1.21 -10.98
N SER A 109 -7.48 2.03 -12.02
CA SER A 109 -7.75 3.47 -11.85
C SER A 109 -9.05 3.70 -11.07
N ASP A 110 -10.12 2.99 -11.42
CA ASP A 110 -11.41 3.09 -10.71
C ASP A 110 -11.27 2.66 -9.24
N PHE A 111 -10.56 1.57 -8.99
CA PHE A 111 -10.27 1.07 -7.64
C PHE A 111 -9.53 2.11 -6.78
N LEU A 112 -8.60 2.88 -7.38
CA LEU A 112 -7.88 3.95 -6.67
C LEU A 112 -8.73 5.20 -6.38
N HIS A 113 -9.85 5.39 -7.07
CA HIS A 113 -10.76 6.51 -6.79
C HIS A 113 -11.78 6.18 -5.69
N ASP A 114 -11.93 4.90 -5.32
CA ASP A 114 -12.71 4.49 -4.16
C ASP A 114 -11.89 4.68 -2.87
N LEU A 115 -12.17 5.75 -2.13
CA LEU A 115 -11.44 6.14 -0.91
C LEU A 115 -11.60 5.14 0.25
N GLY A 116 -12.59 4.24 0.18
CA GLY A 116 -12.87 3.27 1.23
C GLY A 116 -11.87 2.11 1.32
N THR A 117 -11.08 1.86 0.27
CA THR A 117 -10.21 0.67 0.14
C THR A 117 -8.74 0.92 0.49
N GLN A 118 -8.34 2.15 0.81
CA GLN A 118 -6.91 2.52 0.95
C GLN A 118 -6.43 2.64 2.41
N SER A 119 -6.92 1.78 3.31
CA SER A 119 -6.51 1.80 4.72
C SER A 119 -6.23 0.41 5.29
N CYS A 120 -5.23 0.33 6.18
CA CYS A 120 -4.91 -0.84 6.99
C CYS A 120 -4.76 -0.41 8.46
N SER A 121 -5.33 -1.19 9.37
CA SER A 121 -5.17 -0.98 10.81
C SER A 121 -4.37 -2.12 11.43
N PHE A 122 -3.42 -1.78 12.30
CA PHE A 122 -2.57 -2.70 13.03
C PHE A 122 -2.96 -2.68 14.49
N LYS A 123 -3.67 -3.73 14.91
CA LYS A 123 -3.93 -3.99 16.32
C LYS A 123 -2.78 -4.81 16.89
N PRO A 124 -2.09 -4.33 17.93
CA PRO A 124 -1.15 -5.17 18.65
C PRO A 124 -1.90 -6.34 19.33
N GLU A 125 -1.20 -7.45 19.54
CA GLU A 125 -1.72 -8.52 20.40
C GLU A 125 -1.96 -8.00 21.82
N GLU A 126 -2.97 -8.55 22.49
CA GLU A 126 -3.35 -8.12 23.84
C GLU A 126 -2.16 -8.18 24.80
N GLY A 127 -1.91 -7.08 25.50
CA GLY A 127 -0.85 -6.98 26.51
C GLY A 127 0.52 -6.51 26.02
N ILE A 128 0.74 -6.38 24.70
CA ILE A 128 2.04 -5.93 24.14
C ILE A 128 2.12 -4.41 23.99
N SER A 129 0.99 -3.74 23.74
CA SER A 129 0.93 -2.29 23.54
C SER A 129 -0.45 -1.74 23.92
N THR A 130 -0.47 -0.53 24.49
CA THR A 130 -1.70 0.23 24.76
C THR A 130 -2.16 1.07 23.58
N HIS A 131 -1.49 0.98 22.42
CA HIS A 131 -1.75 1.81 21.25
C HIS A 131 -1.93 0.96 19.97
N GLU A 132 -2.97 1.28 19.20
CA GLU A 132 -3.27 0.81 17.85
C GLU A 132 -2.67 1.78 16.81
N ILE A 133 -2.17 1.24 15.70
CA ILE A 133 -1.62 2.06 14.63
C ILE A 133 -2.49 1.90 13.37
N ASP A 134 -3.08 3.01 12.93
CA ASP A 134 -3.81 3.10 11.66
C ASP A 134 -2.89 3.65 10.56
N LEU A 135 -2.73 2.88 9.49
CA LEU A 135 -2.09 3.30 8.26
C LEU A 135 -3.15 3.63 7.21
N LYS A 136 -3.10 4.83 6.66
CA LYS A 136 -3.89 5.21 5.50
C LYS A 136 -2.98 5.57 4.35
N PHE A 137 -3.25 4.99 3.19
CA PHE A 137 -2.54 5.26 1.95
C PHE A 137 -3.41 6.18 1.09
N TYR A 138 -2.79 7.20 0.49
CA TYR A 138 -3.40 8.01 -0.54
C TYR A 138 -2.59 7.82 -1.81
N ILE A 139 -3.08 6.98 -2.71
CA ILE A 139 -2.35 6.51 -3.89
C ILE A 139 -2.79 7.31 -5.12
N TYR A 140 -1.81 7.83 -5.87
CA TYR A 140 -2.06 8.52 -7.13
C TYR A 140 -0.94 8.24 -8.14
N ALA A 141 -1.28 8.28 -9.43
CA ALA A 141 -0.32 8.15 -10.51
C ALA A 141 0.61 9.38 -10.56
N THR A 142 1.89 9.15 -10.80
CA THR A 142 2.92 10.19 -10.98
C THR A 142 3.43 10.27 -12.41
N THR A 143 3.14 9.27 -13.24
CA THR A 143 3.49 9.25 -14.66
C THR A 143 2.29 8.84 -15.51
N ASN A 144 2.35 9.12 -16.81
CA ASN A 144 1.38 8.59 -17.76
C ASN A 144 1.66 7.10 -18.03
N MET A 145 0.61 6.35 -18.36
CA MET A 145 0.74 4.96 -18.78
C MET A 145 1.73 4.83 -19.96
N GLN A 146 2.78 4.06 -19.75
CA GLN A 146 3.76 3.69 -20.77
C GLN A 146 3.36 2.32 -21.33
N ASN A 147 2.90 2.28 -22.57
CA ASN A 147 2.55 1.03 -23.24
C ASN A 147 3.80 0.42 -23.87
N SER A 148 4.29 -0.68 -23.31
CA SER A 148 5.46 -1.40 -23.80
C SER A 148 5.12 -2.38 -24.93
N GLY A 149 3.83 -2.56 -25.25
CA GLY A 149 3.39 -3.51 -26.27
C GLY A 149 3.56 -4.96 -25.82
N LEU A 150 3.89 -5.83 -26.77
CA LEU A 150 4.12 -7.25 -26.51
C LEU A 150 5.57 -7.45 -26.05
N ILE A 151 5.76 -8.10 -24.90
CA ILE A 151 7.07 -8.38 -24.32
C ILE A 151 7.25 -9.89 -24.10
N ASP A 152 8.51 -10.33 -24.18
CA ASP A 152 8.91 -11.67 -23.76
C ASP A 152 8.93 -11.77 -22.24
N ILE A 153 8.30 -12.81 -21.70
CA ILE A 153 8.33 -13.11 -20.28
C ILE A 153 8.74 -14.58 -20.10
N LYS A 154 9.42 -14.89 -19.00
CA LYS A 154 9.69 -16.28 -18.62
C LYS A 154 8.71 -16.70 -17.52
N SER A 155 7.55 -17.22 -17.92
CA SER A 155 6.49 -17.68 -17.02
C SER A 155 6.04 -19.09 -17.40
N ASN A 156 5.56 -19.86 -16.41
CA ASN A 156 4.97 -21.18 -16.63
C ASN A 156 3.63 -21.12 -17.39
N TYR A 157 3.01 -19.94 -17.49
CA TYR A 157 1.71 -19.74 -18.13
C TYR A 157 1.82 -19.30 -19.60
N SER A 158 2.82 -18.47 -19.93
CA SER A 158 3.05 -17.96 -21.27
C SER A 158 4.47 -17.39 -21.39
N GLN A 159 5.00 -17.39 -22.61
CA GLN A 159 6.27 -16.74 -22.93
C GLN A 159 6.09 -15.29 -23.39
N LEU A 160 4.85 -14.84 -23.58
CA LEU A 160 4.52 -13.54 -24.13
C LEU A 160 3.41 -12.86 -23.32
N ALA A 161 3.58 -11.57 -23.05
CA ALA A 161 2.57 -10.75 -22.40
C ALA A 161 2.48 -9.38 -23.04
N TYR A 162 1.26 -8.84 -23.14
CA TYR A 162 1.11 -7.41 -23.33
C TYR A 162 1.41 -6.72 -22.01
N CYS A 163 2.23 -5.68 -22.05
CA CYS A 163 2.65 -4.94 -20.86
C CYS A 163 2.46 -3.44 -21.01
N ALA A 164 1.97 -2.83 -19.95
CA ALA A 164 2.03 -1.40 -19.73
C ALA A 164 2.57 -1.13 -18.33
N SER A 165 3.13 0.06 -18.11
CA SER A 165 3.60 0.45 -16.79
C SER A 165 3.19 1.87 -16.44
N CYS A 166 3.04 2.13 -15.15
CA CYS A 166 2.72 3.46 -14.62
C CYS A 166 3.40 3.64 -13.26
N GLY A 167 3.93 4.83 -13.03
CA GLY A 167 4.54 5.23 -11.77
C GLY A 167 3.49 5.78 -10.83
N PHE A 168 3.62 5.46 -9.55
CA PHE A 168 2.69 5.87 -8.50
C PHE A 168 3.45 6.40 -7.29
N LYS A 169 2.73 7.21 -6.52
CA LYS A 169 3.13 7.62 -5.18
C LYS A 169 1.99 7.38 -4.21
N ALA A 170 2.30 6.73 -3.10
CA ALA A 170 1.43 6.63 -1.94
C ALA A 170 1.91 7.62 -0.87
N ASN A 171 1.09 8.61 -0.54
CA ASN A 171 1.31 9.36 0.70
C ASN A 171 0.77 8.50 1.85
N VAL A 172 1.60 8.22 2.85
CA VAL A 172 1.25 7.39 3.99
C VAL A 172 0.95 8.29 5.18
N GLN A 173 -0.25 8.15 5.73
CA GLN A 173 -0.67 8.76 6.98
C GLN A 173 -0.62 7.70 8.08
N VAL A 174 0.18 7.95 9.11
CA VAL A 174 0.24 7.11 10.32
C VAL A 174 -0.53 7.82 11.44
N LYS A 175 -1.51 7.13 12.05
CA LYS A 175 -2.19 7.60 13.26
C LYS A 175 -2.03 6.56 14.37
N GLU A 176 -1.56 7.02 15.51
CA GLU A 176 -1.51 6.21 16.73
C GLU A 176 -2.74 6.53 17.58
N LYS A 177 -3.48 5.50 17.99
CA LYS A 177 -4.67 5.62 18.85
C LYS A 177 -4.47 4.81 20.11
N GLN A 178 -4.70 5.41 21.27
CA GLN A 178 -4.66 4.69 22.54
C GLN A 178 -5.90 3.80 22.67
N ILE A 179 -5.69 2.52 23.02
CA ILE A 179 -6.70 1.47 23.13
C ILE A 179 -7.35 1.47 24.53
N LYS A 180 -6.66 1.98 25.55
CA LYS A 180 -7.18 2.13 26.92
C LYS A 180 -6.84 3.52 27.45
N GLU A 181 -7.86 4.27 27.87
CA GLU A 181 -7.65 5.44 28.73
C GLU A 181 -6.89 4.94 29.98
N GLU A 182 -5.69 5.46 30.20
CA GLU A 182 -5.23 5.54 31.58
C GLU A 182 -6.24 6.44 32.28
N GLU A 183 -6.92 5.92 33.31
CA GLU A 183 -7.62 6.78 34.26
C GLU A 183 -6.61 7.86 34.65
N GLN A 184 -6.82 9.08 34.14
CA GLN A 184 -6.13 10.24 34.64
C GLN A 184 -6.61 10.37 36.08
N ASN A 185 -5.87 9.72 36.99
CA ASN A 185 -5.80 10.12 38.37
C ASN A 185 -5.29 11.55 38.32
N ALA A 186 -6.24 12.49 38.19
CA ALA A 186 -6.09 13.88 38.53
C ALA A 186 -5.73 13.91 40.01
N THR A 187 -4.46 13.61 40.30
CA THR A 187 -3.84 13.85 41.59
C THR A 187 -3.87 15.36 41.67
N ARG A 188 -4.81 15.87 42.46
CA ARG A 188 -4.92 17.28 42.84
C ARG A 188 -3.60 17.71 43.47
N TYR A 189 -2.64 18.11 42.64
CA TYR A 189 -1.54 18.97 43.07
C TYR A 189 -2.05 20.40 42.97
N ASN A 190 -2.66 20.85 44.07
CA ASN A 190 -2.94 22.23 44.45
C ASN A 190 -3.57 22.11 45.86
N GLN A 191 -2.97 22.49 46.98
CA GLN A 191 -1.92 23.48 47.24
C GLN A 191 -1.18 23.08 48.52
N CYS A 192 0.16 23.07 48.51
CA CYS A 192 0.95 23.33 49.71
C CYS A 192 1.28 24.82 49.74
N GLU A 193 0.90 25.42 50.86
CA GLU A 193 1.52 26.58 51.54
C GLU A 193 1.49 27.95 50.86
N PHE A 194 0.79 28.89 51.51
CA PHE A 194 1.44 30.08 52.04
C PHE A 194 0.85 30.42 53.42
N GLY A 195 1.70 30.33 54.45
CA GLY A 195 1.47 31.03 55.71
C GLY A 195 1.81 32.52 55.61
N THR A 196 1.63 33.19 56.75
CA THR A 196 1.86 34.63 57.10
C THR A 196 0.66 35.55 56.86
N PHE A 197 0.16 36.36 57.81
CA PHE A 197 0.58 36.76 59.17
C PHE A 197 -0.61 36.75 60.13
#